data_AF-A0A0Q9EKQ7-F1
#
_entry.id   AF-A0A0Q9EKQ7-F1
#
_cell.length_a   1.000
_cell.length_b   1.000
_cell.length_c   1.000
_cell.angle_alpha   90.00
_cell.angle_beta   90.00
_cell.angle_gamma   90.00
#
_symmetry.space_group_name_H-M   'P 1'
#
loop_
_entity.id
_entity.type
_entity.pdbx_description
1 polymer ?
#
loop_
_entity_poly.entity_id
_entity_poly.type
_entity_poly.pdbx_seq_one_letter_code
_entity_poly.pdbx_strand_id
1 'polypeptide(L)'
;MDGYHFTSTLFEVEPGEDEEINPRMYGRQLAQWLKSQFERRGYDIEPIIAEDWGRCLMCSRDPFMLWVGCGSMVDYGTAQPGDPPPPNENLIWYCFPMAEVPFWKRIFKNPDTAASVAKLDADLRAILSDEPGITLVAPP
;
A
#
# COMPACT_ATOMS: atom_id res chain seq x y z
N MET A 1 3.23 1.54 12.13
CA MET A 1 4.18 1.64 11.02
C MET A 1 4.12 3.06 10.53
N ASP A 2 5.25 3.65 10.17
CA ASP A 2 5.25 4.95 9.53
C ASP A 2 4.78 4.77 8.08
N GLY A 3 3.91 5.65 7.61
CA GLY A 3 3.29 5.57 6.29
C GLY A 3 2.47 6.81 5.99
N TYR A 4 1.81 6.82 4.83
CA TYR A 4 1.09 7.98 4.30
C TYR A 4 -0.41 7.71 4.31
N HIS A 5 -1.14 8.59 4.98
CA HIS A 5 -2.60 8.63 4.93
C HIS A 5 -3.02 9.73 3.96
N PHE A 6 -4.03 9.46 3.14
CA PHE A 6 -4.51 10.45 2.17
C PHE A 6 -5.96 10.20 1.73
N THR A 7 -6.62 11.26 1.30
CA THR A 7 -7.84 11.17 0.48
C THR A 7 -7.47 11.27 -0.99
N SER A 8 -8.29 10.69 -1.87
CA SER A 8 -8.03 10.70 -3.31
C SER A 8 -9.32 10.82 -4.11
N THR A 9 -9.27 11.57 -5.22
CA THR A 9 -10.34 11.59 -6.23
C THR A 9 -10.08 10.62 -7.38
N LEU A 10 -8.99 9.86 -7.34
CA LEU A 10 -8.56 8.97 -8.43
C LEU A 10 -9.08 7.54 -8.30
N PHE A 11 -9.45 7.14 -7.09
CA PHE A 11 -9.74 5.77 -6.76
C PHE A 11 -11.18 5.67 -6.26
N GLU A 12 -11.87 4.63 -6.68
CA GLU A 12 -13.17 4.25 -6.14
C GLU A 12 -13.11 2.82 -5.62
N VAL A 13 -13.98 2.48 -4.68
CA VAL A 13 -14.20 1.09 -4.29
C VAL A 13 -14.91 0.38 -5.42
N GLU A 14 -14.28 -0.67 -5.95
CA GLU A 14 -14.88 -1.46 -7.01
C GLU A 14 -15.92 -2.44 -6.43
N PRO A 15 -17.05 -2.70 -7.15
CA PRO A 15 -18.01 -3.69 -6.71
C PRO A 15 -17.38 -5.08 -6.49
N GLY A 16 -17.67 -5.70 -5.34
CA GLY A 16 -17.18 -7.03 -4.97
C GLY A 16 -15.71 -7.09 -4.56
N GLU A 17 -15.05 -5.95 -4.36
CA GLU A 17 -13.63 -5.92 -4.03
C GLU A 17 -13.25 -6.56 -2.71
N ASP A 18 -14.10 -6.38 -1.71
CA ASP A 18 -13.91 -6.94 -0.39
C ASP A 18 -14.29 -8.42 -0.29
N GLU A 19 -14.88 -9.00 -1.35
CA GLU A 19 -15.06 -10.45 -1.49
C GLU A 19 -13.75 -11.17 -1.87
N GLU A 20 -12.77 -10.45 -2.45
CA GLU A 20 -11.50 -11.04 -2.89
C GLU A 20 -10.49 -11.25 -1.77
N ILE A 21 -10.52 -10.39 -0.74
CA ILE A 21 -9.54 -10.42 0.34
C ILE A 21 -10.18 -10.63 1.70
N ASN A 22 -10.85 -9.60 2.20
CA ASN A 22 -11.45 -9.55 3.52
C ASN A 22 -12.52 -8.45 3.47
N PRO A 23 -13.71 -8.65 4.08
CA PRO A 23 -14.76 -7.65 4.07
C PRO A 23 -14.22 -6.26 4.46
N ARG A 24 -14.71 -5.22 3.78
CA ARG A 24 -14.35 -3.83 4.03
C ARG A 24 -12.91 -3.42 3.70
N MET A 25 -12.12 -4.30 3.09
CA MET A 25 -10.76 -3.96 2.67
C MET A 25 -10.72 -3.67 1.17
N TYR A 26 -10.26 -2.47 0.81
CA TYR A 26 -10.20 -1.96 -0.55
C TYR A 26 -8.79 -1.47 -0.91
N GLY A 27 -8.50 -1.26 -2.20
CA GLY A 27 -7.19 -0.83 -2.69
C GLY A 27 -6.83 -1.28 -4.12
N ARG A 28 -7.72 -1.86 -4.91
CA ARG A 28 -7.41 -2.44 -6.23
C ARG A 28 -6.96 -1.37 -7.22
N GLN A 29 -7.76 -0.31 -7.40
CA GLN A 29 -7.38 0.80 -8.29
C GLN A 29 -6.11 1.50 -7.78
N LEU A 30 -6.00 1.72 -6.46
CA LEU A 30 -4.82 2.28 -5.83
C LEU A 30 -3.56 1.44 -6.13
N ALA A 31 -3.63 0.13 -5.95
CA ALA A 31 -2.50 -0.77 -6.17
C ALA A 31 -2.09 -0.81 -7.64
N GLN A 32 -3.04 -0.84 -8.57
CA GLN A 32 -2.77 -0.79 -10.02
C GLN A 32 -2.10 0.52 -10.42
N TRP A 33 -2.64 1.65 -9.96
CA TRP A 33 -2.06 2.96 -10.22
C TRP A 33 -0.66 3.08 -9.63
N LEU A 34 -0.49 2.69 -8.36
CA LEU A 34 0.77 2.79 -7.64
C LEU A 34 1.85 1.90 -8.28
N LYS A 35 1.49 0.70 -8.73
CA LYS A 35 2.37 -0.18 -9.51
C LYS A 35 2.90 0.54 -10.76
N SER A 36 2.02 1.13 -11.56
CA SER A 36 2.43 1.91 -12.75
C SER A 36 3.30 3.12 -12.42
N GLN A 37 3.14 3.74 -11.24
CA GLN A 37 3.99 4.86 -10.81
C GLN A 37 5.40 4.41 -10.43
N PHE A 38 5.52 3.26 -9.76
CA PHE A 38 6.81 2.67 -9.43
C PHE A 38 7.54 2.12 -10.66
N GLU A 39 6.83 1.46 -11.58
CA GLU A 39 7.41 0.96 -12.83
C GLU A 39 8.02 2.08 -13.68
N ARG A 40 7.36 3.25 -13.75
CA ARG A 40 7.92 4.45 -14.42
C ARG A 40 9.21 4.98 -13.77
N ARG A 41 9.45 4.67 -12.50
CA ARG A 41 10.67 5.01 -11.75
C ARG A 41 11.74 3.91 -11.83
N GLY A 42 11.48 2.85 -12.59
CA GLY A 42 12.43 1.76 -12.85
C GLY A 42 12.36 0.60 -11.86
N TYR A 43 11.31 0.51 -11.05
CA TYR A 43 11.06 -0.67 -10.22
C TYR A 43 10.48 -1.81 -11.04
N ASP A 44 10.94 -3.04 -10.80
CA ASP A 44 10.30 -4.25 -11.31
C ASP A 44 9.30 -4.75 -10.26
N ILE A 45 8.03 -4.35 -10.41
CA ILE A 45 6.98 -4.73 -9.47
C ILE A 45 6.39 -6.07 -9.92
N GLU A 46 6.31 -7.05 -9.03
CA GLU A 46 5.64 -8.32 -9.31
C GLU A 46 4.12 -8.11 -9.57
N PRO A 47 3.37 -9.14 -9.99
CA PRO A 47 1.91 -9.09 -9.93
C PRO A 47 1.44 -8.71 -8.52
N ILE A 48 0.43 -7.84 -8.44
CA ILE A 48 -0.11 -7.34 -7.17
C ILE A 48 -0.64 -8.51 -6.36
N ILE A 49 -0.23 -8.59 -5.10
CA ILE A 49 -0.66 -9.64 -4.17
C ILE A 49 -1.83 -9.12 -3.35
N ALA A 50 -2.89 -9.91 -3.27
CA ALA A 50 -4.06 -9.61 -2.47
C ALA A 50 -3.83 -10.14 -1.05
N GLU A 51 -3.86 -9.24 -0.05
CA GLU A 51 -3.59 -9.53 1.35
C GLU A 51 -4.84 -9.26 2.18
N ASP A 52 -4.98 -9.90 3.34
CA ASP A 52 -6.15 -9.77 4.24
C ASP A 52 -6.35 -8.35 4.80
N TRP A 53 -5.34 -7.50 4.66
CA TRP A 53 -5.32 -6.07 5.01
C TRP A 53 -5.24 -5.12 3.81
N GLY A 54 -5.27 -5.61 2.56
CA GLY A 54 -5.22 -4.75 1.37
C GLY A 54 -4.49 -5.37 0.19
N ARG A 55 -3.48 -4.65 -0.32
CA ARG A 55 -2.69 -5.04 -1.51
C ARG A 55 -1.20 -4.82 -1.25
N CYS A 56 -0.40 -5.78 -1.67
CA CYS A 56 1.06 -5.75 -1.56
C CYS A 56 1.70 -5.63 -2.96
N LEU A 57 2.59 -4.64 -3.10
CA LEU A 57 3.42 -4.41 -4.27
C LEU A 57 4.84 -4.87 -3.96
N MET A 58 5.17 -6.11 -4.33
CA MET A 58 6.51 -6.66 -4.14
C MET A 58 7.49 -6.03 -5.14
N CYS A 59 8.50 -5.33 -4.62
CA CYS A 59 9.52 -4.61 -5.40
C CYS A 59 10.82 -5.42 -5.57
N SER A 60 11.15 -6.28 -4.61
CA SER A 60 12.27 -7.23 -4.69
C SER A 60 12.11 -8.32 -3.65
N ARG A 61 12.69 -9.50 -3.89
CA ARG A 61 12.79 -10.61 -2.93
C ARG A 61 14.23 -10.93 -2.50
N ASP A 62 15.23 -10.36 -3.17
CA ASP A 62 16.64 -10.58 -2.88
C ASP A 62 17.40 -9.24 -2.82
N PRO A 63 18.26 -9.00 -1.81
CA PRO A 63 18.66 -9.92 -0.73
C PRO A 63 17.62 -10.08 0.40
N PHE A 64 16.53 -9.31 0.39
CA PHE A 64 15.41 -9.36 1.32
C PHE A 64 14.12 -8.98 0.57
N MET A 65 12.96 -9.21 1.18
CA MET A 65 11.71 -8.74 0.61
C MET A 65 11.60 -7.24 0.83
N LEU A 66 11.37 -6.49 -0.24
CA LEU A 66 11.13 -5.04 -0.22
C LEU A 66 9.81 -4.81 -0.93
N TRP A 67 8.86 -4.15 -0.28
CA TRP A 67 7.50 -4.04 -0.79
C TRP A 67 6.78 -2.80 -0.27
N VAL A 68 5.70 -2.42 -0.94
CA VAL A 68 4.77 -1.38 -0.51
C VAL A 68 3.42 -2.00 -0.21
N GLY A 69 2.91 -1.80 1.00
CA GLY A 69 1.52 -2.09 1.35
C GLY A 69 0.64 -0.91 1.00
N CYS A 70 -0.54 -1.17 0.45
CA CYS A 70 -1.54 -0.15 0.20
C CYS A 70 -2.97 -0.67 0.40
N GLY A 71 -3.87 0.18 0.87
CA GLY A 71 -5.27 -0.15 1.03
C GLY A 71 -6.09 0.96 1.70
N SER A 72 -7.38 0.75 1.86
CA SER A 72 -8.26 1.62 2.62
C SER A 72 -8.13 1.39 4.12
N MET A 73 -8.18 2.46 4.91
CA MET A 73 -8.39 2.38 6.36
C MET A 73 -9.86 2.10 6.63
N VAL A 74 -10.14 1.13 7.50
CA VAL A 74 -11.50 0.81 7.95
C VAL A 74 -11.78 1.49 9.28
N ASP A 75 -12.96 2.09 9.42
CA ASP A 75 -13.52 2.39 10.74
C ASP A 75 -14.05 1.09 11.36
N TYR A 76 -13.16 0.34 12.01
CA TYR A 76 -13.48 -0.91 12.71
C TYR A 76 -14.47 -0.73 13.86
N GLY A 77 -14.74 0.52 14.29
CA GLY A 77 -15.66 0.79 15.40
C GLY A 77 -17.14 0.70 15.00
N THR A 78 -17.47 0.87 13.72
CA THR A 78 -18.86 1.04 13.28
C THR A 78 -19.26 0.18 12.09
N ALA A 79 -18.34 -0.17 11.18
CA ALA A 79 -18.68 -0.89 9.96
C ALA A 79 -18.65 -2.41 10.14
N GLN A 80 -19.64 -3.12 9.59
CA GLN A 80 -19.76 -4.57 9.60
C GLN A 80 -19.59 -5.17 8.19
N PRO A 81 -19.20 -6.45 8.08
CA PRO A 81 -19.27 -7.18 6.82
C PRO A 81 -20.67 -7.08 6.20
N GLY A 82 -20.76 -6.69 4.93
CA GLY A 82 -22.02 -6.49 4.21
C GLY A 82 -22.57 -5.07 4.25
N ASP A 83 -22.02 -4.16 5.06
CA ASP A 83 -22.34 -2.74 4.98
C ASP A 83 -21.83 -2.14 3.66
N PRO A 84 -22.57 -1.19 3.06
CA PRO A 84 -22.12 -0.52 1.84
C PRO A 84 -20.80 0.22 2.09
N PRO A 85 -19.87 0.25 1.11
CA PRO A 85 -18.61 0.98 1.23
C PRO A 85 -18.88 2.44 1.61
N PRO A 86 -17.98 3.08 2.38
CA PRO A 86 -18.17 4.48 2.73
C PRO A 86 -18.12 5.33 1.46
N PRO A 87 -18.77 6.51 1.44
CA PRO A 87 -18.60 7.47 0.35
C PRO A 87 -17.11 7.75 0.12
N ASN A 88 -16.71 7.93 -1.14
CA ASN A 88 -15.30 8.07 -1.51
C ASN A 88 -14.60 9.24 -0.77
N GLU A 89 -15.33 10.34 -0.54
CA GLU A 89 -14.85 11.50 0.23
C GLU A 89 -14.46 11.21 1.68
N ASN A 90 -15.02 10.14 2.27
CA ASN A 90 -14.76 9.71 3.64
C ASN A 90 -13.73 8.57 3.71
N LEU A 91 -13.21 8.13 2.57
CA LEU A 91 -12.31 7.01 2.51
C LEU A 91 -10.86 7.49 2.61
N ILE A 92 -10.21 7.08 3.70
CA ILE A 92 -8.78 7.34 3.92
C ILE A 92 -8.01 6.15 3.36
N TRP A 93 -7.15 6.41 2.39
CA TRP A 93 -6.18 5.45 1.88
C TRP A 93 -4.91 5.50 2.73
N TYR A 94 -4.24 4.36 2.82
CA TYR A 94 -2.99 4.21 3.54
C TYR A 94 -1.98 3.43 2.70
N CYS A 95 -0.76 3.95 2.63
CA CYS A 95 0.37 3.31 1.97
C CYS A 95 1.60 3.32 2.88
N PHE A 96 2.40 2.26 2.87
CA PHE A 96 3.62 2.19 3.65
C PHE A 96 4.70 1.33 2.97
N PRO A 97 5.98 1.72 3.03
CA PRO A 97 7.09 0.90 2.57
C PRO A 97 7.56 -0.05 3.68
N MET A 98 7.95 -1.27 3.31
CA MET A 98 8.47 -2.24 4.26
C MET A 98 9.58 -3.11 3.66
N ALA A 99 10.49 -3.56 4.52
CA ALA A 99 11.42 -4.62 4.21
C ALA A 99 11.34 -5.75 5.25
N GLU A 100 11.40 -6.98 4.77
CA GLU A 100 11.43 -8.19 5.58
C GLU A 100 12.65 -9.04 5.26
N VAL A 101 13.46 -9.30 6.28
CA VAL A 101 14.65 -10.17 6.16
C VAL A 101 14.24 -11.61 6.50
N PRO A 102 14.41 -12.56 5.58
CA PRO A 102 14.16 -13.97 5.88
C PRO A 102 14.98 -14.44 7.08
N PHE A 103 14.34 -15.20 7.98
CA PHE A 103 14.95 -15.62 9.24
C PHE A 103 16.30 -16.33 9.05
N TRP A 104 16.46 -17.14 7.99
CA TRP A 104 17.72 -17.83 7.70
C TRP A 104 18.85 -16.90 7.26
N LYS A 105 18.56 -15.76 6.60
CA LYS A 105 19.59 -14.79 6.18
C LYS A 105 20.11 -13.96 7.37
N ARG A 106 19.28 -13.75 8.38
CA ARG A 106 19.62 -13.02 9.62
C ARG A 106 20.79 -13.64 10.40
N ILE A 107 21.07 -14.94 10.20
CA ILE A 107 22.11 -15.69 10.93
C ILE A 107 23.49 -15.57 10.27
N PHE A 108 23.57 -15.31 8.95
CA PHE A 108 24.84 -15.30 8.20
C PHE A 108 25.34 -13.89 7.87
N LYS A 109 24.44 -12.91 7.72
CA LYS A 109 24.75 -11.48 7.52
C LYS A 109 23.43 -10.70 7.55
N ASN A 110 23.24 -9.75 8.46
CA ASN A 110 22.08 -8.86 8.39
C ASN A 110 22.25 -7.95 7.17
N PRO A 111 21.39 -8.07 6.13
CA PRO A 111 21.39 -7.07 5.07
C PRO A 111 20.93 -5.73 5.66
N ASP A 112 21.62 -4.64 5.29
CA ASP A 112 21.16 -3.30 5.64
C ASP A 112 19.93 -2.96 4.80
N THR A 113 18.76 -3.01 5.43
CA THR A 113 17.48 -2.69 4.80
C THR A 113 17.16 -1.21 4.85
N ALA A 114 17.83 -0.43 5.72
CA ALA A 114 17.45 0.94 6.01
C ALA A 114 17.58 1.85 4.79
N ALA A 115 18.66 1.71 4.02
CA ALA A 115 18.86 2.48 2.80
C ALA A 115 17.80 2.16 1.73
N SER A 116 17.43 0.89 1.56
CA SER A 116 16.42 0.48 0.59
C SER A 116 15.02 0.94 0.98
N VAL A 117 14.66 0.82 2.28
CA VAL A 117 13.38 1.33 2.79
C VAL A 117 13.32 2.85 2.69
N ALA A 118 14.38 3.57 3.06
CA ALA A 118 14.41 5.03 2.97
C ALA A 118 14.29 5.53 1.52
N LYS A 119 14.92 4.84 0.55
CA LYS A 119 14.72 5.14 -0.87
C LYS A 119 13.27 4.89 -1.30
N LEU A 120 12.72 3.74 -0.94
CA LEU A 120 11.35 3.38 -1.32
C LEU A 120 10.32 4.35 -0.70
N ASP A 121 10.54 4.76 0.55
CA ASP A 121 9.74 5.76 1.25
C ASP A 121 9.80 7.12 0.55
N ALA A 122 11.00 7.58 0.18
CA ALA A 122 11.16 8.84 -0.55
C ALA A 122 10.44 8.81 -1.91
N ASP A 123 10.55 7.69 -2.64
CA ASP A 123 9.86 7.53 -3.93
C ASP A 123 8.34 7.43 -3.75
N LEU A 124 7.85 6.71 -2.71
CA LEU A 124 6.43 6.66 -2.36
C LEU A 124 5.88 8.05 -2.01
N ARG A 125 6.60 8.81 -1.18
CA ARG A 125 6.23 10.18 -0.82
C ARG A 125 6.13 11.07 -2.05
N ALA A 126 7.11 11.00 -2.95
CA ALA A 126 7.11 11.79 -4.18
C ALA A 126 5.91 11.41 -5.06
N ILE A 127 5.64 10.12 -5.25
CA ILE A 127 4.46 9.64 -6.00
C ILE A 127 3.17 10.24 -5.46
N LEU A 128 2.97 10.17 -4.15
CA LEU A 128 1.73 10.63 -3.52
C LEU A 128 1.63 12.16 -3.46
N SER A 129 2.75 12.86 -3.28
CA SER A 129 2.75 14.33 -3.15
C SER A 129 2.68 15.07 -4.49
N ASP A 130 3.14 14.44 -5.57
CA ASP A 130 3.16 15.06 -6.91
C ASP A 130 1.85 14.90 -7.67
N GLU A 131 0.92 14.07 -7.19
CA GLU A 131 -0.34 13.76 -7.85
C GLU A 131 -1.46 14.71 -7.39
N PRO A 132 -2.00 15.59 -8.25
CA PRO A 132 -3.02 16.57 -7.86
C PRO A 132 -4.33 15.95 -7.33
N GLY A 133 -4.64 14.71 -7.72
CA GLY A 133 -5.80 13.97 -7.22
C GLY A 133 -5.65 13.42 -5.80
N ILE A 134 -4.48 13.58 -5.16
CA ILE A 134 -4.17 13.06 -3.82
C ILE A 134 -3.95 14.22 -2.84
N THR A 135 -4.52 14.09 -1.64
CA THR A 135 -4.29 15.04 -0.53
C THR A 135 -3.84 14.27 0.71
N LEU A 136 -2.59 14.46 1.12
CA LEU A 136 -2.06 13.86 2.35
C LEU A 136 -2.79 14.40 3.58
N VAL A 137 -3.13 13.53 4.52
CA VAL A 137 -3.81 13.87 5.77
C VAL A 137 -3.03 13.35 6.97
N ALA A 138 -3.30 13.92 8.14
CA ALA A 138 -2.76 13.37 9.39
C ALA A 138 -3.34 11.96 9.63
N PRO A 139 -2.59 11.07 10.31
CA PRO A 139 -3.15 9.79 10.75
C PRO A 139 -4.44 10.01 11.57
N PRO A 140 -5.47 9.16 11.37
CA PRO A 140 -6.73 9.24 12.12
C PRO A 140 -6.55 8.91 13.61
#